data_AF-A0A2M9CBG5-F1
#
_entry.id   AF-A0A2M9CBG5-F1
#
_cell.length_a   1.000
_cell.length_b   1.000
_cell.length_c   1.000
_cell.angle_alpha   90.00
_cell.angle_beta   90.00
_cell.angle_gamma   90.00
#
_symmetry.space_group_name_H-M   'P 1'
#
loop_
_entity.id
_entity.type
_entity.pdbx_description
1 polymer ?
#
loop_
_entity_poly.entity_id
_entity_poly.type
_entity_poly.pdbx_seq_one_letter_code
_entity_poly.pdbx_strand_id
1 'polypeptide(L)'
;MENLLKFKINYPFSDIQMVTGVYAPNQIIHNILGMIFLSLFFFFSYRCFKEMSADQIFNQNAIKWLKRFCFLNLIIGAAGIFEFFYFKMNSVYTLLTYFFFAFFGIIILFIVEFFKKGLALQTENDLTI
;
A
#
# COMPACT_ATOMS: atom_id res chain seq x y z
N MET A 1 -15.74 -28.69 -4.88
CA MET A 1 -16.48 -27.78 -5.78
C MET A 1 -17.67 -27.09 -5.08
N GLU A 2 -17.74 -27.08 -3.74
CA GLU A 2 -18.99 -26.74 -3.01
C GLU A 2 -19.12 -25.29 -2.51
N ASN A 3 -18.07 -24.47 -2.56
CA ASN A 3 -18.09 -23.08 -2.03
C ASN A 3 -17.91 -22.03 -3.13
N LEU A 4 -18.70 -22.11 -4.20
CA LEU A 4 -18.67 -21.11 -5.26
C LEU A 4 -19.98 -20.30 -5.23
N LEU A 5 -19.89 -19.03 -4.85
CA LEU A 5 -21.02 -18.10 -4.90
C LEU A 5 -21.25 -17.72 -6.36
N LYS A 6 -22.32 -18.27 -6.95
CA LYS A 6 -22.75 -17.94 -8.31
C LYS A 6 -23.77 -16.82 -8.23
N PHE A 7 -23.41 -15.64 -8.70
CA PHE A 7 -24.38 -14.58 -8.94
C PHE A 7 -24.62 -14.49 -10.45
N LYS A 8 -25.91 -14.30 -10.80
CA LYS A 8 -26.35 -14.16 -12.17
C LYS A 8 -27.20 -12.90 -12.23
N ILE A 9 -26.70 -11.90 -12.94
CA ILE A 9 -27.48 -10.69 -13.25
C ILE A 9 -27.92 -10.81 -14.70
N ASN A 10 -29.23 -10.95 -14.90
CA ASN A 10 -29.85 -10.95 -16.21
C ASN A 10 -30.16 -9.50 -16.62
N TYR A 11 -30.27 -9.25 -17.92
CA TYR A 11 -30.81 -7.98 -18.42
C TYR A 11 -32.25 -7.79 -17.90
N PRO A 12 -32.64 -6.58 -17.45
CA PRO A 12 -34.03 -6.33 -17.06
C PRO A 12 -34.97 -6.69 -18.21
N PHE A 13 -36.03 -7.43 -17.90
CA PHE A 13 -37.05 -7.93 -18.85
C PHE A 13 -36.53 -8.94 -19.89
N SER A 14 -35.39 -9.60 -19.67
CA SER A 14 -34.94 -10.71 -20.50
C SER A 14 -34.27 -11.82 -19.68
N ASP A 15 -34.20 -13.03 -20.25
CA ASP A 15 -33.39 -14.12 -19.69
C ASP A 15 -31.92 -14.10 -20.17
N ILE A 16 -31.52 -13.03 -20.87
CA ILE A 16 -30.17 -12.87 -21.40
C ILE A 16 -29.23 -12.58 -20.24
N GLN A 17 -28.17 -13.38 -20.16
CA GLN A 17 -27.18 -13.33 -19.09
C GLN A 17 -26.23 -12.16 -19.37
N MET A 18 -26.27 -11.12 -18.53
CA MET A 18 -25.40 -9.95 -18.68
C MET A 18 -24.08 -10.16 -17.94
N VAL A 19 -24.16 -10.64 -16.70
CA VAL A 19 -22.99 -10.94 -15.88
C VAL A 19 -23.21 -12.26 -15.16
N THR A 20 -22.33 -13.22 -15.45
CA THR A 20 -22.15 -14.44 -14.66
C THR A 20 -20.79 -14.39 -14.01
N GLY A 21 -20.74 -14.45 -12.68
CA GLY A 21 -19.47 -14.57 -11.99
C GLY A 21 -19.52 -15.65 -10.93
N VAL A 22 -18.44 -16.41 -10.90
CA VAL A 22 -18.19 -17.45 -9.90
C VAL A 22 -17.19 -16.83 -8.93
N TYR A 23 -17.67 -16.35 -7.79
CA TYR A 23 -16.76 -15.82 -6.76
C TYR A 23 -16.45 -16.91 -5.74
N ALA A 24 -15.17 -17.23 -5.62
CA ALA A 24 -14.68 -17.97 -4.47
C ALA A 24 -14.64 -17.02 -3.26
N PRO A 25 -15.06 -17.45 -2.05
CA PRO A 25 -14.94 -16.65 -0.83
C PRO A 25 -13.52 -16.07 -0.61
N ASN A 26 -12.49 -16.83 -0.97
CA ASN A 26 -11.09 -16.40 -0.91
C ASN A 26 -10.82 -15.16 -1.79
N GLN A 27 -11.47 -15.06 -2.95
CA GLN A 27 -11.32 -13.92 -3.85
C GLN A 27 -11.95 -12.65 -3.26
N ILE A 28 -13.10 -12.79 -2.58
CA ILE A 28 -13.75 -11.68 -1.88
C ILE A 28 -12.85 -11.16 -0.75
N ILE A 29 -12.28 -12.06 0.05
CA ILE A 29 -11.36 -11.71 1.13
C ILE A 29 -10.11 -11.00 0.58
N HIS A 30 -9.52 -11.54 -0.49
CA HIS A 30 -8.34 -10.93 -1.11
C HIS A 30 -8.64 -9.52 -1.66
N ASN A 31 -9.79 -9.31 -2.29
CA ASN A 31 -10.23 -7.99 -2.76
C ASN A 31 -10.44 -7.00 -1.60
N ILE A 32 -11.07 -7.44 -0.50
CA ILE A 32 -11.27 -6.58 0.68
C ILE A 32 -9.90 -6.19 1.27
N LEU A 33 -8.98 -7.13 1.41
CA LEU A 33 -7.61 -6.85 1.89
C LEU A 33 -6.88 -5.86 0.97
N GLY A 34 -7.00 -6.02 -0.35
CA GLY A 34 -6.44 -5.09 -1.33
C GLY A 34 -7.01 -3.67 -1.18
N MET A 35 -8.32 -3.53 -0.98
CA MET A 35 -8.97 -2.23 -0.77
C MET A 35 -8.59 -1.58 0.56
N ILE A 36 -8.44 -2.37 1.62
CA ILE A 36 -7.94 -1.90 2.92
C ILE A 36 -6.51 -1.38 2.76
N PHE A 37 -5.64 -2.15 2.10
CA PHE A 37 -4.27 -1.73 1.84
C PHE A 37 -4.22 -0.43 1.04
N LEU A 38 -5.00 -0.31 -0.03
CA LEU A 38 -5.06 0.90 -0.85
C LEU A 38 -5.53 2.12 -0.03
N SER A 39 -6.54 1.94 0.82
CA SER A 39 -7.05 2.98 1.71
C SER A 39 -5.97 3.42 2.72
N LEU A 40 -5.26 2.48 3.32
CA LEU A 40 -4.13 2.77 4.21
C LEU A 40 -3.02 3.50 3.45
N PHE A 41 -2.65 3.01 2.26
CA PHE A 41 -1.61 3.62 1.44
C PHE A 41 -1.88 5.11 1.20
N PHE A 42 -3.09 5.46 0.76
CA PHE A 42 -3.47 6.87 0.56
C PHE A 42 -3.56 7.64 1.87
N PHE A 43 -4.05 7.04 2.95
CA PHE A 43 -4.10 7.68 4.26
C PHE A 43 -2.69 8.05 4.78
N PHE A 44 -1.74 7.12 4.72
CA PHE A 44 -0.36 7.37 5.13
C PHE A 44 0.34 8.38 4.22
N SER A 45 0.09 8.31 2.90
CA SER A 45 0.58 9.29 1.94
C SER A 45 0.06 10.69 2.25
N TYR A 46 -1.24 10.85 2.47
CA TYR A 46 -1.86 12.11 2.89
C TYR A 46 -1.24 12.65 4.17
N ARG A 47 -1.03 11.79 5.18
CA ARG A 47 -0.38 12.20 6.44
C ARG A 47 1.05 12.68 6.22
N CYS A 48 1.84 12.01 5.37
CA CYS A 48 3.19 12.47 5.03
C CYS A 48 3.15 13.86 4.37
N PHE A 49 2.31 14.05 3.35
CA PHE A 49 2.20 15.34 2.68
C PHE A 49 1.68 16.45 3.59
N LYS A 50 0.74 16.13 4.49
CA LYS A 50 0.23 17.08 5.47
C LYS A 50 1.34 17.61 6.38
N GLU A 51 2.19 16.73 6.92
CA GLU A 51 3.29 17.17 7.79
C GLU A 51 4.38 17.91 7.00
N MET A 52 4.59 17.59 5.72
CA MET A 52 5.53 18.32 4.86
C MET A 52 5.03 19.69 4.43
N SER A 53 3.71 19.93 4.48
CA SER A 53 3.10 21.23 4.16
C SER A 53 3.12 22.23 5.33
N ALA A 54 3.67 21.85 6.48
CA ALA A 54 3.88 22.77 7.59
C ALA A 54 5.00 23.77 7.27
N ASP A 55 5.05 24.88 8.01
CA ASP A 55 6.08 25.93 7.85
C ASP A 55 7.51 25.36 7.92
N GLN A 56 7.70 24.33 8.75
CA GLN A 56 8.92 23.55 8.83
C GLN A 56 8.75 22.20 8.12
N ILE A 57 9.31 22.10 6.91
CA ILE A 57 9.27 20.88 6.08
C ILE A 57 9.94 19.71 6.81
N PHE A 58 11.08 19.95 7.45
CA PHE A 58 11.76 18.96 8.26
C PHE A 58 11.24 19.04 9.69
N ASN A 59 10.35 18.12 10.06
CA ASN A 59 9.84 18.00 11.42
C ASN A 59 9.78 16.53 11.87
N GLN A 60 9.74 16.32 13.19
CA GLN A 60 9.73 14.97 13.78
C GLN A 60 8.48 14.16 13.37
N ASN A 61 7.35 14.82 13.12
CA ASN A 61 6.12 14.15 12.72
C ASN A 61 6.19 13.61 11.28
N ALA A 62 6.76 14.39 10.35
CA ALA A 62 7.01 13.98 8.97
C ALA A 62 7.90 12.74 8.94
N ILE A 63 8.98 12.70 9.72
CA ILE A 63 9.85 11.53 9.87
C ILE A 63 9.07 10.34 10.41
N LYS A 64 8.23 10.53 11.43
CA LYS A 64 7.42 9.47 12.04
C LYS A 64 6.41 8.88 11.04
N TRP A 65 5.73 9.71 10.26
CA TRP A 65 4.77 9.25 9.26
C TRP A 65 5.46 8.60 8.05
N LEU A 66 6.59 9.13 7.58
CA LEU A 66 7.41 8.48 6.55
C LEU A 66 7.90 7.10 7.00
N LYS A 67 8.37 6.95 8.24
CA LYS A 67 8.75 5.63 8.79
C LYS A 67 7.58 4.66 8.77
N ARG A 68 6.40 5.09 9.22
CA ARG A 68 5.20 4.23 9.21
C ARG A 68 4.79 3.84 7.78
N PHE A 69 4.87 4.78 6.85
CA PHE A 69 4.57 4.53 5.43
C PHE A 69 5.56 3.54 4.80
N CYS A 70 6.85 3.68 5.13
CA CYS A 70 7.86 2.68 4.78
C CYS A 70 7.49 1.29 5.30
N PHE A 71 7.23 1.15 6.61
CA PHE A 71 6.92 -0.15 7.20
C PHE A 71 5.67 -0.79 6.59
N LEU A 72 4.64 0.00 6.29
CA LEU A 72 3.45 -0.49 5.59
C LEU A 72 3.82 -1.13 4.24
N ASN A 73 4.61 -0.44 3.42
CA ASN A 73 5.02 -0.92 2.10
C ASN A 73 5.95 -2.14 2.18
N LEU A 74 6.90 -2.14 3.12
CA LEU A 74 7.81 -3.28 3.34
C LEU A 74 7.08 -4.53 3.82
N ILE A 75 6.16 -4.39 4.79
CA ILE A 75 5.40 -5.52 5.31
C ILE A 75 4.53 -6.13 4.21
N ILE A 76 3.85 -5.29 3.42
CA ILE A 76 2.97 -5.75 2.35
C ILE A 76 3.76 -6.36 1.19
N GLY A 77 4.86 -5.73 0.78
CA GLY A 77 5.76 -6.28 -0.23
C GLY A 77 6.36 -7.63 0.20
N ALA A 78 6.85 -7.72 1.44
CA ALA A 78 7.42 -8.97 1.96
C ALA A 78 6.36 -10.07 2.13
N ALA A 79 5.18 -9.74 2.66
CA ALA A 79 4.07 -10.67 2.81
C ALA A 79 3.58 -11.18 1.44
N GLY A 80 3.47 -10.29 0.45
CA GLY A 80 3.09 -10.67 -0.92
C GLY A 80 4.13 -11.55 -1.61
N ILE A 81 5.42 -11.25 -1.46
CA ILE A 81 6.50 -12.12 -1.97
C ILE A 81 6.45 -13.51 -1.30
N PHE A 82 6.25 -13.55 0.02
CA PHE A 82 6.11 -14.81 0.75
C PHE A 82 4.89 -15.60 0.26
N GLU A 83 3.73 -14.95 0.11
CA GLU A 83 2.51 -15.54 -0.45
C GLU A 83 2.75 -16.11 -1.85
N PHE A 84 3.44 -15.37 -2.72
CA PHE A 84 3.75 -15.77 -4.08
C PHE A 84 4.51 -17.11 -4.14
N PHE A 85 5.55 -17.25 -3.31
CA PHE A 85 6.33 -18.48 -3.25
C PHE A 85 5.58 -19.62 -2.53
N TYR A 86 4.86 -19.31 -1.46
CA TYR A 86 4.10 -20.30 -0.68
C TYR A 86 3.00 -20.96 -1.51
N PHE A 87 2.23 -20.17 -2.25
CA PHE A 87 1.16 -20.67 -3.13
C PHE A 87 1.63 -21.06 -4.54
N LYS A 88 2.94 -20.96 -4.82
CA LYS A 88 3.54 -21.28 -6.13
C LYS A 88 2.81 -20.58 -7.28
N MET A 89 2.51 -19.30 -7.09
CA MET A 89 1.83 -18.50 -8.11
C MET A 89 2.70 -18.40 -9.36
N ASN A 90 2.11 -18.47 -10.55
CA ASN A 90 2.84 -18.42 -11.82
C ASN A 90 2.56 -17.12 -12.60
N SER A 91 2.63 -15.99 -11.90
CA SER A 91 2.34 -14.67 -12.47
C SER A 91 3.49 -13.71 -12.22
N VAL A 92 4.28 -13.46 -13.27
CA VAL A 92 5.40 -12.49 -13.20
C VAL A 92 4.90 -11.10 -12.82
N TYR A 93 3.73 -10.70 -13.29
CA TYR A 93 3.09 -9.44 -12.93
C TYR A 93 2.85 -9.31 -11.42
N THR A 94 2.34 -10.36 -10.78
CA THR A 94 2.07 -10.38 -9.33
C THR A 94 3.36 -10.27 -8.54
N LEU A 95 4.41 -11.02 -8.93
CA LEU A 95 5.71 -10.94 -8.28
C LEU A 95 6.35 -9.55 -8.42
N LEU A 96 6.32 -8.97 -9.62
CA LEU A 96 6.83 -7.62 -9.86
C LEU A 96 6.08 -6.57 -9.03
N THR A 97 4.76 -6.71 -8.91
CA THR A 97 3.94 -5.80 -8.10
C THR A 97 4.40 -5.79 -6.64
N TYR A 98 4.56 -6.96 -6.02
CA TYR A 98 5.03 -7.06 -4.64
C TYR A 98 6.49 -6.60 -4.48
N PHE A 99 7.34 -6.90 -5.46
CA PHE A 99 8.71 -6.39 -5.50
C PHE A 99 8.73 -4.86 -5.53
N PHE A 100 7.90 -4.21 -6.35
CA PHE A 100 7.84 -2.75 -6.42
C PHE A 100 7.36 -2.12 -5.11
N PHE A 101 6.41 -2.73 -4.39
CA PHE A 101 6.03 -2.26 -3.06
C PHE A 101 7.18 -2.36 -2.06
N ALA A 102 7.92 -3.48 -2.05
CA ALA A 102 9.09 -3.62 -1.19
C ALA A 102 10.17 -2.60 -1.55
N PHE A 103 10.49 -2.46 -2.85
CA PHE A 103 11.46 -1.50 -3.35
C PHE A 103 11.08 -0.06 -3.01
N PHE A 104 9.81 0.29 -3.16
CA PHE A 104 9.29 1.60 -2.78
C PHE A 104 9.44 1.85 -1.27
N GLY A 105 9.18 0.83 -0.43
CA GLY A 105 9.45 0.88 1.00
C GLY A 105 10.93 1.19 1.32
N ILE A 106 11.86 0.56 0.59
CA ILE A 106 13.30 0.83 0.73
C ILE A 106 13.64 2.27 0.32
N ILE A 107 13.09 2.78 -0.78
CA ILE A 107 13.29 4.20 -1.16
C ILE A 107 12.83 5.13 -0.04
N ILE A 108 11.69 4.85 0.58
CA ILE A 108 11.19 5.67 1.70
C ILE A 108 12.15 5.63 2.90
N LEU A 109 12.85 4.52 3.16
CA LEU A 109 13.90 4.50 4.20
C LEU A 109 15.02 5.50 3.93
N PHE A 110 15.49 5.58 2.68
CA PHE A 110 16.49 6.58 2.31
C PHE A 110 15.96 8.00 2.51
N ILE A 111 14.70 8.25 2.14
CA ILE A 111 14.03 9.54 2.37
C ILE A 111 13.94 9.84 3.88
N VAL A 112 13.63 8.86 4.73
CA VAL A 112 13.60 9.03 6.19
C VAL A 112 14.95 9.50 6.72
N GLU A 113 16.05 8.88 6.31
CA GLU A 113 17.38 9.31 6.76
C GLU A 113 17.75 10.69 6.23
N PHE A 114 17.37 11.02 4.99
CA PHE A 114 17.52 12.36 4.44
C PHE A 114 16.76 13.41 5.28
N PHE A 115 15.51 13.12 5.64
CA PHE A 115 14.69 14.03 6.46
C PHE A 115 15.26 14.23 7.87
N LYS A 116 15.83 13.19 8.49
CA LYS A 116 16.51 13.33 9.79
C LYS A 116 17.70 14.27 9.71
N LYS A 117 18.52 14.14 8.66
CA LYS A 117 19.67 15.02 8.45
C LYS A 117 19.23 16.46 8.16
N GLY A 118 18.17 16.64 7.37
CA GLY A 118 17.56 17.94 7.12
C GLY A 118 17.05 18.61 8.41
N LEU A 119 16.41 17.84 9.30
CA LEU A 119 15.94 18.34 10.59
C LEU A 119 17.09 18.82 11.49
N ALA A 120 18.19 18.06 11.55
CA ALA A 120 19.37 18.44 12.33
C ALA A 120 19.96 19.78 11.84
N LEU A 121 20.15 19.92 10.52
CA LEU A 121 20.66 21.14 9.91
C LEU A 121 19.73 22.35 10.13
N GLN A 122 18.42 22.15 10.01
CA GLN A 122 17.46 23.21 10.25
C GLN A 122 17.50 23.70 11.71
N THR A 123 17.64 22.76 12.65
CA THR A 123 17.74 23.07 14.08
C THR A 123 19.04 23.83 14.40
N GLU A 124 20.16 23.44 13.78
CA GLU A 124 21.45 24.15 13.95
C GLU A 124 21.37 25.59 13.43
N ASN A 125 20.73 25.80 12.28
CA ASN A 125 20.56 27.13 11.71
C ASN A 125 19.66 28.04 12.56
N ASP A 126 18.56 27.50 13.09
CA ASP A 126 17.65 28.22 13.99
C ASP A 126 18.29 28.57 15.34
N LEU A 127 19.37 27.88 15.75
CA LEU A 127 20.12 28.17 16.98
C LEU A 127 21.24 29.20 16.80
N THR A 128 21.65 29.47 15.56
CA THR A 128 22.81 30.32 15.23
C THR A 128 22.40 31.74 14.83
N ILE A 129 21.12 31.96 14.52
CA ILE A 129 20.51 33.25 14.16
C ILE A 129 19.69 33.75 15.36
#